data_AF-A0AAD6UXJ3-F1
#
_entry.id   AF-A0AAD6UXJ3-F1
#
_cell.length_a   1.000
_cell.length_b   1.000
_cell.length_c   1.000
_cell.angle_alpha   90.00
_cell.angle_beta   90.00
_cell.angle_gamma   90.00
#
_symmetry.space_group_name_H-M   'P 1'
#
loop_
_entity.id
_entity.type
_entity.pdbx_description
1 polymer ?
#
loop_
_entity_poly.entity_id
_entity_poly.type
_entity_poly.pdbx_seq_one_letter_code
_entity_poly.pdbx_strand_id
1 'polypeptide(L)'
;MAKKIITEQICEVETQTVVFQQYYASLGGFSHDLTRSSGRSAGYDNSIVSHYGDFYNSDGSLSTYDYGFSGSDIGSSYYVPSSNWDESTSPSSVSSAYQASQAASYY
;
A
#
# COMPACT_ATOMS: atom_id res chain seq x y z
N MET A 1 -6.33 7.19 -0.72
CA MET A 1 -7.35 6.13 -0.56
C MET A 1 -7.61 5.80 0.91
N ALA A 2 -6.62 5.30 1.67
CA ALA A 2 -6.80 4.93 3.08
C ALA A 2 -7.49 6.00 3.94
N LYS A 3 -7.08 7.27 3.84
CA LYS A 3 -7.73 8.38 4.55
C LYS A 3 -9.24 8.44 4.29
N LYS A 4 -9.66 8.41 3.02
CA LYS A 4 -11.07 8.48 2.61
C LYS A 4 -11.87 7.28 3.12
N ILE A 5 -11.33 6.07 2.97
CA ILE A 5 -11.96 4.84 3.48
C ILE A 5 -12.16 4.93 4.99
N ILE A 6 -11.09 5.26 5.74
CA ILE A 6 -11.14 5.33 7.21
C ILE A 6 -12.17 6.37 7.66
N THR A 7 -12.18 7.56 7.05
CA THR A 7 -13.08 8.65 7.48
C THR A 7 -14.53 8.46 7.06
N GLU A 8 -14.80 7.75 5.95
CA GLU A 8 -16.16 7.56 5.42
C GLU A 8 -16.83 6.26 5.90
N GLN A 9 -16.04 5.22 6.20
CA GLN A 9 -16.58 3.88 6.51
C GLN A 9 -16.61 3.55 8.01
N ILE A 10 -15.94 4.34 8.84
CA ILE A 10 -15.85 4.10 10.28
C ILE A 10 -16.44 5.30 11.01
N CYS A 11 -17.46 5.08 11.84
CA CYS A 11 -18.14 6.16 12.55
C CYS A 11 -17.37 6.64 13.78
N GLU A 12 -16.74 5.72 14.52
CA GLU A 12 -16.06 6.02 15.78
C GLU A 12 -14.63 6.51 15.54
N VAL A 13 -14.29 7.68 16.07
CA VAL A 13 -12.97 8.31 15.92
C VAL A 13 -11.86 7.49 16.57
N GLU A 14 -12.16 6.74 17.63
CA GLU A 14 -11.25 5.81 18.29
C GLU A 14 -10.90 4.66 17.34
N THR A 15 -11.91 4.08 16.68
CA THR A 15 -11.71 3.01 15.69
C THR A 15 -10.95 3.53 14.47
N GLN A 16 -11.28 4.73 13.97
CA GLN A 16 -10.52 5.38 12.91
C GLN A 16 -9.05 5.54 13.29
N THR A 17 -8.78 5.97 14.52
CA THR A 17 -7.42 6.14 15.05
C THR A 17 -6.68 4.82 15.07
N VAL A 18 -7.29 3.76 15.59
CA VAL A 18 -6.68 2.42 15.62
C VAL A 18 -6.36 1.93 14.21
N VAL A 19 -7.32 1.98 13.29
CA VAL A 19 -7.12 1.51 11.91
C VAL A 19 -6.06 2.34 11.19
N PHE A 20 -6.06 3.66 11.38
CA PHE A 20 -5.04 4.53 10.80
C PHE A 20 -3.65 4.21 11.33
N GLN A 21 -3.49 3.99 12.64
CA GLN A 21 -2.18 3.65 13.21
C GLN A 21 -1.69 2.29 12.74
N GLN A 22 -2.57 1.30 12.58
CA GLN A 22 -2.22 0.00 12.00
C GLN A 22 -1.78 0.12 10.54
N TYR A 23 -2.51 0.89 9.73
CA TYR A 23 -2.12 1.19 8.35
C TYR A 23 -0.78 1.94 8.29
N TYR A 24 -0.60 2.95 9.14
CA TYR A 24 0.64 3.72 9.19
C TYR A 24 1.85 2.84 9.58
N ALA A 25 1.70 1.99 10.59
CA ALA A 25 2.74 1.06 11.00
C ALA A 25 3.10 0.06 9.89
N SER A 26 2.13 -0.40 9.10
CA SER A 26 2.39 -1.35 8.00
C SER A 26 3.23 -0.73 6.87
N LEU A 27 3.16 0.59 6.67
CA LEU A 27 4.01 1.31 5.71
C LEU A 27 5.49 1.25 6.08
N GLY A 28 5.85 1.13 7.37
CA GLY A 28 7.23 0.95 7.80
C GLY A 28 7.83 -0.35 7.26
N GLY A 29 7.10 -1.46 7.35
CA GLY A 29 7.49 -2.73 6.75
C GLY A 29 7.63 -2.64 5.23
N PHE A 30 6.67 -1.98 4.58
CA PHE A 30 6.70 -1.77 3.14
C PHE A 30 7.92 -0.95 2.68
N SER A 31 8.34 0.07 3.44
CA SER A 31 9.55 0.83 3.14
C SER A 31 10.80 -0.06 3.11
N HIS A 32 10.89 -1.07 3.98
CA HIS A 32 12.00 -2.01 3.99
C HIS A 32 11.96 -2.98 2.79
N ASP A 33 10.77 -3.36 2.35
CA ASP A 33 10.56 -4.21 1.17
C ASP A 33 10.94 -3.47 -0.12
N LEU A 34 10.60 -2.17 -0.23
CA LEU A 34 10.99 -1.31 -1.36
C LEU A 34 12.51 -1.18 -1.51
N THR A 35 13.24 -1.10 -0.40
CA THR A 35 14.72 -1.05 -0.41
C THR A 35 15.38 -2.43 -0.49
N ARG A 36 14.59 -3.51 -0.55
CA ARG A 36 15.05 -4.91 -0.44
C ARG A 36 15.85 -5.23 0.82
N SER A 37 15.73 -4.39 1.86
CA SER A 37 16.43 -4.56 3.15
C SER A 37 15.80 -5.62 4.06
N SER A 38 14.51 -5.94 3.86
CA SER A 38 13.79 -6.96 4.63
C SER A 38 14.06 -8.40 4.16
N GLY A 39 14.75 -8.58 3.03
CA GLY A 39 14.85 -9.87 2.34
C GLY A 39 13.59 -10.27 1.57
N ARG A 40 12.56 -9.41 1.54
CA ARG A 40 11.33 -9.62 0.75
C ARG A 40 11.34 -8.73 -0.49
N SER A 41 10.57 -9.15 -1.49
CA SER A 41 10.32 -8.35 -2.68
C SER A 41 8.98 -7.66 -2.56
N ALA A 42 8.95 -6.33 -2.76
CA ALA A 42 7.71 -5.58 -2.81
C ALA A 42 6.83 -6.02 -3.98
N GLY A 43 5.59 -6.39 -3.67
CA GLY A 43 4.56 -6.83 -4.59
C GLY A 43 3.16 -6.50 -4.07
N TYR A 44 2.15 -6.93 -4.79
CA TYR A 44 0.74 -6.68 -4.46
C TYR A 44 -0.12 -7.90 -4.80
N ASP A 45 -1.30 -7.98 -4.19
CA ASP A 45 -2.27 -9.01 -4.58
C ASP A 45 -2.98 -8.59 -5.87
N ASN A 46 -2.71 -9.29 -6.96
CA ASN A 46 -3.26 -8.94 -8.27
C ASN A 46 -4.77 -9.16 -8.37
N SER A 47 -5.32 -10.11 -7.62
CA SER A 47 -6.76 -10.40 -7.63
C SER A 47 -7.58 -9.31 -6.92
N ILE A 48 -7.01 -8.70 -5.88
CA ILE A 48 -7.65 -7.58 -5.18
C ILE A 48 -7.45 -6.29 -5.98
N VAL A 49 -6.24 -6.04 -6.49
CA VAL A 49 -5.93 -4.81 -7.24
C VAL A 49 -6.74 -4.70 -8.53
N SER A 50 -7.17 -5.81 -9.14
CA SER A 50 -8.05 -5.75 -10.32
C SER A 50 -9.41 -5.06 -10.06
N HIS A 51 -9.85 -4.96 -8.80
CA HIS A 51 -11.07 -4.24 -8.41
C HIS A 51 -10.85 -2.74 -8.17
N TYR A 52 -9.63 -2.21 -8.32
CA TYR A 52 -9.33 -0.82 -7.98
C TYR A 52 -10.25 0.21 -8.67
N GLY A 53 -10.65 -0.06 -9.92
CA GLY A 53 -11.58 0.78 -10.66
C GLY A 53 -13.01 0.75 -10.11
N ASP A 54 -13.40 -0.32 -9.43
CA ASP A 54 -14.76 -0.57 -8.94
C ASP A 54 -14.99 0.02 -7.53
N PHE A 55 -13.92 0.51 -6.87
CA PHE A 55 -14.00 1.07 -5.52
C PHE A 55 -14.78 2.38 -5.45
N TYR A 56 -14.98 3.04 -6.59
CA TYR A 56 -15.70 4.30 -6.68
C TYR A 56 -16.87 4.20 -7.66
N ASN A 57 -18.02 4.69 -7.22
CA ASN A 57 -19.15 4.92 -8.11
C ASN A 57 -18.84 6.07 -9.09
N SER A 58 -19.65 6.19 -10.14
CA SER A 58 -19.50 7.27 -11.13
C SER A 58 -19.60 8.70 -10.55
N ASP A 59 -20.19 8.86 -9.37
CA ASP A 59 -20.28 10.12 -8.62
C ASP A 59 -19.08 10.39 -7.69
N GLY A 60 -18.10 9.47 -7.66
CA GLY A 60 -16.91 9.54 -6.82
C GLY A 60 -17.11 9.08 -5.37
N SER A 61 -18.32 8.64 -4.97
CA SER A 61 -18.55 8.00 -3.67
C SER A 61 -17.92 6.60 -3.61
N LEU A 62 -17.62 6.12 -2.40
CA LEU A 62 -17.14 4.73 -2.22
C LEU A 62 -18.25 3.74 -2.57
N SER A 63 -17.90 2.72 -3.35
CA SER A 63 -18.80 1.61 -3.64
C SER A 63 -18.87 0.65 -2.44
N THR A 64 -20.10 0.24 -2.08
CA THR A 64 -20.38 -0.77 -1.05
C THR A 64 -20.62 -2.16 -1.66
N TYR A 65 -20.24 -2.35 -2.92
CA TYR A 65 -20.38 -3.62 -3.62
C TYR A 65 -19.47 -4.68 -2.99
N ASP A 66 -19.98 -5.91 -2.89
CA ASP A 66 -19.17 -7.05 -2.48
C ASP A 66 -18.30 -7.51 -3.65
N TYR A 67 -16.99 -7.28 -3.55
CA TYR A 67 -16.01 -7.64 -4.57
C TYR A 67 -15.70 -9.15 -4.61
N GLY A 68 -16.34 -9.95 -3.74
CA GLY A 68 -16.21 -11.41 -3.76
C GLY A 68 -14.92 -11.94 -3.15
N PHE A 69 -14.25 -11.15 -2.31
CA PHE A 69 -13.09 -11.56 -1.54
C PHE A 69 -13.28 -11.32 -0.04
N SER A 70 -12.62 -12.14 0.75
CA SER A 70 -12.58 -12.12 2.20
C SER A 70 -11.18 -11.78 2.70
N GLY A 71 -11.05 -11.55 4.01
CA GLY A 71 -9.74 -11.30 4.63
C GLY A 71 -8.74 -12.45 4.43
N SER A 72 -9.20 -13.69 4.30
CA SER A 72 -8.33 -14.84 4.03
C SER A 72 -7.79 -14.91 2.60
N ASP A 73 -8.38 -14.16 1.67
CA ASP A 73 -7.91 -14.10 0.28
C ASP A 73 -6.73 -13.13 0.10
N ILE A 74 -6.48 -12.26 1.09
CA ILE A 74 -5.41 -11.26 1.03
C ILE A 74 -4.05 -11.95 0.94
N GLY A 75 -3.34 -11.69 -0.18
CA GLY A 75 -2.01 -12.22 -0.46
C GLY A 75 -2.03 -13.59 -1.12
N SER A 76 -3.20 -14.16 -1.39
CA SER A 76 -3.35 -15.44 -2.11
C SER A 76 -2.85 -15.35 -3.56
N SER A 77 -2.96 -14.16 -4.16
CA SER A 77 -2.55 -13.89 -5.54
C SER A 77 -1.41 -12.86 -5.60
N TYR A 78 -0.37 -13.06 -4.78
CA TYR A 78 0.76 -12.14 -4.68
C TYR A 78 1.61 -12.11 -5.95
N TYR A 79 1.74 -10.92 -6.54
CA TYR A 79 2.54 -10.65 -7.72
C TYR A 79 3.67 -9.67 -7.38
N VAL A 80 4.90 -10.04 -7.76
CA VAL A 80 6.09 -9.20 -7.68
C VAL A 80 6.45 -8.74 -9.09
N PRO A 81 6.46 -7.43 -9.37
CA PRO A 81 6.93 -6.93 -10.65
C PRO A 81 8.40 -7.30 -10.86
N SER A 82 8.73 -7.82 -12.04
CA SER A 82 10.10 -8.27 -12.36
C SER A 82 10.93 -7.21 -13.09
N SER A 83 10.30 -6.20 -13.68
CA SER A 83 10.96 -5.17 -14.49
C SER A 83 11.35 -3.91 -13.73
N ASN A 84 10.93 -3.76 -12.47
CA ASN A 84 11.12 -2.55 -11.68
C ASN A 84 12.35 -2.60 -10.75
N TRP A 85 13.15 -3.67 -10.82
CA TRP A 85 14.36 -3.85 -10.02
C TRP A 85 15.46 -4.48 -10.86
N ASP A 86 16.60 -3.80 -10.89
CA ASP A 86 17.86 -4.28 -11.46
C ASP A 86 18.86 -4.46 -10.32
N GLU A 87 19.28 -5.71 -10.07
CA GLU A 87 20.18 -6.06 -8.97
C GLU A 87 21.54 -5.34 -9.05
N SER A 88 21.95 -4.88 -10.23
CA SER A 88 23.24 -4.20 -10.42
C SER A 88 23.19 -2.70 -10.11
N THR A 89 22.04 -2.05 -10.34
CA THR A 89 21.92 -0.58 -10.27
C THR A 89 20.92 -0.10 -9.23
N SER A 90 19.83 -0.83 -9.00
CA SER A 90 18.73 -0.42 -8.12
C SER A 90 19.12 -0.24 -6.65
N PRO A 91 20.01 -1.08 -6.05
CA PRO A 91 20.40 -0.87 -4.66
C PRO A 91 20.98 0.53 -4.39
N SER A 92 21.84 1.03 -5.29
CA SER A 92 22.46 2.34 -5.12
C SER A 92 21.49 3.47 -5.43
N SER A 93 20.74 3.39 -6.53
CA SER A 93 19.79 4.43 -6.93
C SER A 93 18.63 4.59 -5.95
N VAL A 94 18.12 3.48 -5.39
CA VAL A 94 17.06 3.52 -4.38
C VAL A 94 17.57 4.10 -3.06
N SER A 95 18.80 3.78 -2.65
CA SER A 95 19.43 4.40 -1.48
C SER A 95 19.57 5.92 -1.64
N SER A 96 20.03 6.39 -2.82
CA SER A 96 20.12 7.81 -3.12
C SER A 96 18.74 8.50 -3.12
N ALA A 97 17.72 7.87 -3.71
CA ALA A 97 16.36 8.40 -3.72
C ALA A 97 15.77 8.50 -2.30
N TYR A 98 16.03 7.51 -1.45
CA TYR A 98 15.62 7.51 -0.05
C TYR A 98 16.26 8.68 0.72
N GLN A 99 17.58 8.87 0.60
CA GLN A 99 18.29 9.97 1.26
C GLN A 99 17.78 11.35 0.80
N ALA A 100 17.58 11.52 -0.50
CA ALA A 100 17.04 12.77 -1.06
C ALA A 100 15.64 13.07 -0.53
N SER A 101 14.78 12.05 -0.41
CA SER A 101 13.41 12.19 0.12
C SER A 101 13.40 12.61 1.59
N GLN A 102 14.31 12.05 2.39
CA GLN A 102 14.46 12.44 3.80
C GLN A 102 14.95 13.89 3.92
N ALA A 103 15.94 14.30 3.13
CA ALA A 103 16.43 15.68 3.13
C ALA A 103 15.34 16.70 2.73
N ALA A 104 14.48 16.34 1.78
CA ALA A 104 13.37 17.19 1.35
C ALA A 104 12.28 17.36 2.42
N SER A 105 12.12 16.37 3.31
CA SER A 105 11.09 16.39 4.36
C SER A 105 11.44 17.29 5.55
N TYR A 106 12.67 17.81 5.62
CA TYR A 106 13.12 18.73 6.67
C TYR A 106 12.93 20.23 6.33
N TYR A 107 12.32 20.55 5.18
CA TYR A 107 11.93 21.90 4.77
C TYR A 107 10.41 22.06 4.80
#